data_AF-A0A8J3HMB6-F1
#
_entry.id   AF-A0A8J3HMB6-F1
#
_cell.length_a   1.000
_cell.length_b   1.000
_cell.length_c   1.000
_cell.angle_alpha   90.00
_cell.angle_beta   90.00
_cell.angle_gamma   90.00
#
_symmetry.space_group_name_H-M   'P 1'
#
loop_
_entity.id
_entity.type
_entity.pdbx_description
1 polymer ?
#
loop_
_entity_poly.entity_id
_entity_poly.type
_entity_poly.pdbx_seq_one_letter_code
_entity_poly.pdbx_strand_id
1 'polypeptide(L)'
;MTWLDELGRELARQGLPEGAVRHVLGETAAHLWDSGEDPVRAFGPAAAYAVVVAESMRGPAPSRPREAGPVRLEVTGITKRYGRRQVLRDVDLTVRAGEVAAVVGANGSGKSTFLGICAGLVGPDRGTVRVHGTLGYCPQGGGTSDFLLPEEHFTLVGAGRGLGREDARAAGRAHARALDWDPAPTQARHLSGGTRQKLNLVMAGLGEPDVLLLDEPYQGFDRGSYLDFWQQVAAWRDAGKAVVVVTHLLSSRDGVDTVLDLTPRERA
;
A
#
# COMPACT_ATOMS: atom_id res chain seq x y z
N MET A 1 -9.93 -34.97 -17.70
CA MET A 1 -9.70 -33.51 -17.74
C MET A 1 -9.95 -33.01 -16.33
N THR A 2 -8.93 -32.49 -15.65
CA THR A 2 -9.02 -32.21 -14.21
C THR A 2 -9.77 -30.92 -13.94
N TRP A 3 -10.30 -30.75 -12.71
CA TRP A 3 -11.00 -29.52 -12.32
C TRP A 3 -10.09 -28.28 -12.45
N LEU A 4 -8.78 -28.44 -12.21
CA LEU A 4 -7.77 -27.38 -12.39
C LEU A 4 -7.56 -27.03 -13.87
N ASP A 5 -7.59 -28.01 -14.79
CA ASP A 5 -7.52 -27.75 -16.24
C ASP A 5 -8.74 -26.96 -16.72
N GLU A 6 -9.91 -27.26 -16.16
CA GLU A 6 -11.15 -26.54 -16.45
C GLU A 6 -11.10 -25.11 -15.92
N LEU A 7 -10.65 -24.94 -14.67
CA LEU A 7 -10.46 -23.63 -14.05
C LEU A 7 -9.50 -22.76 -14.87
N GLY A 8 -8.36 -23.30 -15.30
CA GLY A 8 -7.38 -22.56 -16.10
C GLY A 8 -7.95 -22.03 -17.41
N ARG A 9 -8.79 -22.83 -18.09
CA ARG A 9 -9.47 -22.41 -19.32
C ARG A 9 -10.55 -21.38 -19.06
N GLU A 10 -11.32 -21.50 -17.99
CA GLU A 10 -12.32 -20.48 -17.68
C GLU A 10 -11.67 -19.15 -17.29
N LEU A 11 -10.61 -19.16 -16.46
CA LEU A 11 -9.87 -17.94 -16.12
C LEU A 11 -9.31 -17.25 -17.38
N ALA A 12 -8.83 -18.03 -18.34
CA ALA A 12 -8.39 -17.50 -19.64
C ALA A 12 -9.56 -16.95 -20.48
N ARG A 13 -10.75 -17.57 -20.47
CA ARG A 13 -11.97 -17.03 -21.12
C ARG A 13 -12.43 -15.74 -20.48
N GLN A 14 -12.24 -15.60 -19.18
CA GLN A 14 -12.42 -14.36 -18.47
C GLN A 14 -11.34 -13.31 -18.84
N GLY A 15 -10.35 -13.62 -19.68
CA GLY A 15 -9.37 -12.63 -20.15
C GLY A 15 -8.32 -12.25 -19.10
N LEU A 16 -8.04 -13.13 -18.15
CA LEU A 16 -6.93 -12.94 -17.22
C LEU A 16 -5.58 -13.16 -17.94
N PRO A 17 -4.54 -12.37 -17.63
CA PRO A 17 -3.20 -12.59 -18.15
C PRO A 17 -2.66 -13.97 -17.76
N GLU A 18 -1.86 -14.59 -18.62
CA GLU A 18 -1.32 -15.95 -18.41
C GLU A 18 -0.54 -16.11 -17.10
N GLY A 19 0.17 -15.06 -16.66
CA GLY A 19 0.84 -15.05 -15.35
C GLY A 19 -0.12 -15.11 -14.17
N ALA A 20 -1.25 -14.39 -14.23
CA ALA A 20 -2.28 -14.40 -13.20
C ALA A 20 -3.01 -15.75 -13.16
N VAL A 21 -3.30 -16.32 -14.33
CA VAL A 21 -3.89 -17.67 -14.44
C VAL A 21 -2.97 -18.70 -13.78
N ARG A 22 -1.68 -18.69 -14.09
CA ARG A 22 -0.70 -19.61 -13.47
C ARG A 22 -0.61 -19.46 -11.96
N HIS A 23 -0.66 -18.23 -11.45
CA HIS A 23 -0.62 -17.97 -10.02
C HIS A 23 -1.86 -18.53 -9.29
N VAL A 24 -3.07 -18.23 -9.79
CA VAL A 24 -4.33 -18.76 -9.21
C VAL A 24 -4.34 -20.28 -9.22
N LEU A 25 -3.92 -20.90 -10.31
CA LEU A 25 -3.84 -22.36 -10.41
C LEU A 25 -2.84 -22.94 -9.40
N GLY A 26 -1.70 -22.29 -9.20
CA GLY A 26 -0.70 -22.70 -8.22
C GLY A 26 -1.21 -22.65 -6.78
N GLU A 27 -1.86 -21.55 -6.39
CA GLU A 27 -2.44 -21.41 -5.05
C GLU A 27 -3.59 -22.38 -4.81
N THR A 28 -4.48 -22.52 -5.80
CA THR A 28 -5.63 -23.43 -5.69
C THR A 28 -5.18 -24.88 -5.62
N ALA A 29 -4.17 -25.27 -6.40
CA ALA A 29 -3.58 -26.60 -6.34
C ALA A 29 -2.89 -26.87 -4.99
N ALA A 30 -2.15 -25.89 -4.45
CA ALA A 30 -1.54 -26.01 -3.13
C ALA A 30 -2.59 -26.20 -2.03
N HIS A 31 -3.69 -25.44 -2.07
CA HIS A 31 -4.78 -25.57 -1.10
C HIS A 31 -5.47 -26.93 -1.16
N LEU A 32 -5.77 -27.45 -2.36
CA LEU A 32 -6.37 -28.78 -2.53
C LEU A 32 -5.44 -29.89 -2.06
N TRP A 33 -4.14 -29.73 -2.28
CA TRP A 33 -3.13 -30.68 -1.80
C TRP A 33 -3.08 -30.73 -0.27
N ASP A 34 -3.12 -29.56 0.38
CA ASP A 34 -2.99 -29.44 1.84
C ASP A 34 -4.28 -29.86 2.58
N SER A 35 -5.44 -29.54 2.00
CA SER A 35 -6.76 -29.89 2.58
C SER A 35 -7.21 -31.33 2.27
N GLY A 36 -6.79 -31.88 1.13
CA GLY A 36 -7.29 -33.16 0.62
C GLY A 36 -8.78 -33.14 0.24
N GLU A 37 -9.39 -31.96 0.16
CA GLU A 37 -10.82 -31.81 -0.12
C GLU A 37 -11.15 -31.98 -1.61
N ASP A 38 -12.40 -32.37 -1.89
CA ASP A 38 -12.93 -32.38 -3.25
C ASP A 38 -13.02 -30.93 -3.80
N PRO A 39 -12.49 -30.64 -5.01
CA PRO A 39 -12.45 -29.28 -5.55
C PRO A 39 -13.81 -28.63 -5.73
N VAL A 40 -14.85 -29.42 -6.04
CA VAL A 40 -16.21 -28.91 -6.23
C VAL A 40 -16.84 -28.58 -4.88
N ARG A 41 -16.49 -29.29 -3.81
CA ARG A 41 -16.91 -28.93 -2.44
C ARG A 41 -16.18 -27.71 -1.91
N ALA A 42 -14.86 -27.61 -2.14
CA ALA A 42 -14.05 -26.51 -1.64
C ALA A 42 -14.32 -25.18 -2.35
N PHE A 43 -14.49 -25.21 -3.68
CA PHE A 43 -14.53 -24.00 -4.51
C PHE A 43 -15.77 -23.90 -5.42
N GLY A 44 -16.61 -24.94 -5.45
CA GLY A 44 -17.74 -25.01 -6.39
C GLY A 44 -17.32 -25.39 -7.82
N PRO A 45 -18.23 -25.24 -8.79
CA PRO A 45 -17.91 -25.47 -10.20
C PRO A 45 -16.79 -24.53 -10.67
N ALA A 46 -15.81 -25.05 -11.40
CA ALA A 46 -14.66 -24.29 -11.90
C ALA A 46 -15.08 -23.02 -12.65
N ALA A 47 -16.20 -23.07 -13.39
CA ALA A 47 -16.71 -21.94 -14.12
C ALA A 47 -17.19 -20.79 -13.20
N ALA A 48 -17.94 -21.12 -12.16
CA ALA A 48 -18.43 -20.15 -11.19
C ALA A 48 -17.28 -19.57 -10.36
N TYR A 49 -16.34 -20.43 -9.94
CA TYR A 49 -15.16 -20.00 -9.22
C TYR A 49 -14.29 -19.06 -10.06
N ALA A 50 -14.10 -19.34 -11.35
CA ALA A 50 -13.35 -18.48 -12.25
C ALA A 50 -13.98 -17.10 -12.44
N VAL A 51 -15.31 -16.98 -12.46
CA VAL A 51 -16.00 -15.67 -12.49
C VAL A 51 -15.70 -14.88 -11.23
N VAL A 52 -15.84 -15.48 -10.05
CA VAL A 52 -15.55 -14.84 -8.76
C VAL A 52 -14.08 -14.42 -8.66
N VAL A 53 -13.16 -15.29 -9.11
CA VAL A 53 -11.73 -14.99 -9.19
C VAL A 53 -11.49 -13.87 -10.20
N ALA A 54 -12.13 -13.88 -11.36
CA ALA A 54 -11.95 -12.86 -12.39
C ALA A 54 -12.51 -11.50 -11.98
N GLU A 55 -13.67 -11.44 -11.36
CA GLU A 55 -14.27 -10.22 -10.81
C GLU A 55 -13.41 -9.65 -9.69
N SER A 56 -12.93 -10.52 -8.80
CA SER A 56 -11.91 -10.14 -7.82
C SER A 56 -10.66 -9.62 -8.54
N MET A 57 -10.20 -10.31 -9.61
CA MET A 57 -9.01 -10.03 -10.43
C MET A 57 -9.05 -8.74 -11.24
N ARG A 58 -10.25 -8.24 -11.54
CA ARG A 58 -10.41 -7.01 -12.32
C ARG A 58 -10.39 -5.75 -11.48
N GLY A 59 -10.74 -5.82 -10.18
CA GLY A 59 -10.89 -4.63 -9.35
C GLY A 59 -11.85 -3.58 -9.95
N PRO A 60 -12.04 -2.42 -9.32
CA PRO A 60 -12.67 -1.30 -10.00
C PRO A 60 -11.75 -0.83 -11.14
N ALA A 61 -12.30 -0.69 -12.35
CA ALA A 61 -11.56 -0.17 -13.50
C ALA A 61 -10.95 1.21 -13.18
N PRO A 62 -9.78 1.57 -13.74
CA PRO A 62 -9.29 2.95 -13.67
C PRO A 62 -10.39 3.87 -14.23
N SER A 63 -10.91 4.72 -13.36
CA SER A 63 -11.78 5.83 -13.75
C SER A 63 -11.05 6.67 -14.82
N ARG A 64 -11.80 7.09 -15.86
CA ARG A 64 -11.41 7.95 -17.01
C ARG A 64 -10.10 8.74 -16.82
N PRO A 65 -9.26 8.94 -17.86
CA PRO A 65 -8.06 9.77 -17.77
C PRO A 65 -8.41 11.09 -17.08
N ARG A 66 -7.97 11.20 -15.82
CA ARG A 66 -8.32 12.31 -14.94
C ARG A 66 -7.44 13.48 -15.33
N GLU A 67 -8.02 14.67 -15.35
CA GLU A 67 -7.26 15.89 -15.60
C GLU A 67 -6.12 15.96 -14.57
N ALA A 68 -4.88 16.05 -15.03
CA ALA A 68 -3.71 15.92 -14.18
C ALA A 68 -3.68 17.08 -13.17
N GLY A 69 -3.81 16.77 -11.87
CA GLY A 69 -3.70 17.76 -10.81
C GLY A 69 -2.31 18.39 -10.71
N PRO A 70 -2.12 19.40 -9.84
CA PRO A 70 -0.80 19.99 -9.61
C PRO A 70 0.20 18.95 -9.08
N VAL A 71 1.49 19.15 -9.39
CA VAL A 71 2.58 18.34 -8.82
C VAL A 71 2.61 18.52 -7.31
N ARG A 72 2.64 17.40 -6.57
CA ARG A 72 2.69 17.40 -5.11
C ARG A 72 4.00 16.86 -4.55
N LEU A 73 4.61 15.92 -5.26
CA LEU A 73 5.94 15.39 -4.95
C LEU A 73 6.78 15.40 -6.22
N GLU A 74 7.95 16.04 -6.17
CA GLU A 74 8.96 16.03 -7.22
C GLU A 74 10.28 15.55 -6.62
N VAL A 75 10.81 14.47 -7.18
CA VAL A 75 12.07 13.85 -6.79
C VAL A 75 12.95 13.82 -8.02
N THR A 76 14.15 14.42 -7.92
CA THR A 76 15.05 14.58 -9.06
C THR A 76 16.46 14.10 -8.75
N GLY A 77 16.97 13.16 -9.53
CA GLY A 77 18.36 12.69 -9.52
C GLY A 77 18.83 12.13 -8.17
N ILE A 78 17.93 11.51 -7.39
CA ILE A 78 18.28 11.05 -6.04
C ILE A 78 19.31 9.94 -6.09
N THR A 79 20.44 10.20 -5.43
CA THR A 79 21.51 9.23 -5.24
C THR A 79 21.81 9.10 -3.76
N LYS A 80 21.97 7.85 -3.30
CA LYS A 80 22.31 7.55 -1.90
C LYS A 80 23.28 6.38 -1.80
N ARG A 81 24.29 6.52 -0.95
CA ARG A 81 25.30 5.52 -0.65
C ARG A 81 25.49 5.39 0.86
N TYR A 82 25.63 4.14 1.32
CA TYR A 82 26.06 3.82 2.68
C TYR A 82 27.42 3.13 2.61
N GLY A 83 28.47 3.83 3.04
CA GLY A 83 29.85 3.38 2.91
C GLY A 83 30.23 3.13 1.44
N ARG A 84 30.47 1.86 1.09
CA ARG A 84 30.79 1.46 -0.30
C ARG A 84 29.57 1.06 -1.13
N ARG A 85 28.42 0.80 -0.51
CA ARG A 85 27.22 0.32 -1.20
C ARG A 85 26.37 1.50 -1.67
N GLN A 86 26.26 1.68 -2.97
CA GLN A 86 25.28 2.58 -3.56
C GLN A 86 23.90 1.92 -3.50
N VAL A 87 22.95 2.53 -2.80
CA VAL A 87 21.59 2.01 -2.61
C VAL A 87 20.58 2.65 -3.55
N LEU A 88 20.79 3.92 -3.92
CA LEU A 88 19.99 4.64 -4.91
C LEU A 88 20.91 5.31 -5.91
N ARG A 89 20.54 5.28 -7.19
CA ARG A 89 21.32 5.85 -8.27
C ARG A 89 20.39 6.60 -9.23
N ASP A 90 20.53 7.93 -9.21
CA ASP A 90 19.87 8.83 -10.17
C ASP A 90 18.36 8.53 -10.32
N VAL A 91 17.67 8.52 -9.18
CA VAL A 91 16.25 8.15 -9.11
C VAL A 91 15.37 9.40 -9.22
N ASP A 92 14.47 9.40 -10.19
CA ASP A 92 13.45 10.41 -10.40
C ASP A 92 12.05 9.86 -10.11
N LEU A 93 11.18 10.70 -9.54
CA LEU A 93 9.75 10.40 -9.38
C LEU A 93 8.96 11.71 -9.33
N THR A 94 7.85 11.79 -10.06
CA THR A 94 6.90 12.89 -9.94
C THR A 94 5.53 12.31 -9.65
N VAL A 95 4.84 12.83 -8.63
CA VAL A 95 3.49 12.41 -8.25
C VAL A 95 2.61 13.64 -8.10
N ARG A 96 1.46 13.63 -8.78
CA ARG A 96 0.50 14.72 -8.79
C ARG A 96 -0.66 14.46 -7.84
N ALA A 97 -1.39 15.53 -7.55
CA ALA A 97 -2.66 15.45 -6.85
C ALA A 97 -3.60 14.49 -7.62
N GLY A 98 -4.12 13.48 -6.91
CA GLY A 98 -4.99 12.47 -7.49
C GLY A 98 -4.26 11.30 -8.16
N GLU A 99 -2.95 11.16 -7.95
CA GLU A 99 -2.15 10.03 -8.43
C GLU A 99 -1.68 9.13 -7.27
N VAL A 100 -1.63 7.83 -7.53
CA VAL A 100 -0.98 6.83 -6.69
C VAL A 100 0.27 6.32 -7.42
N ALA A 101 1.44 6.51 -6.82
CA ALA A 101 2.68 5.92 -7.27
C ALA A 101 3.04 4.69 -6.42
N ALA A 102 3.51 3.62 -7.06
CA ALA A 102 4.07 2.47 -6.37
C ALA A 102 5.59 2.43 -6.53
N VAL A 103 6.30 2.16 -5.44
CA VAL A 103 7.73 1.95 -5.42
C VAL A 103 8.00 0.47 -5.15
N VAL A 104 8.62 -0.21 -6.11
CA VAL A 104 8.86 -1.66 -6.06
C VAL A 104 10.33 -2.02 -6.18
N GLY A 105 10.63 -3.27 -5.84
CA GLY A 105 11.93 -3.87 -6.00
C GLY A 105 12.28 -4.84 -4.87
N ALA A 106 13.33 -5.62 -5.10
CA ALA A 106 13.80 -6.64 -4.16
C ALA A 106 14.14 -6.08 -2.76
N ASN A 107 14.19 -6.95 -1.76
CA ASN A 107 14.63 -6.55 -0.42
C ASN A 107 16.05 -5.98 -0.47
N GLY A 108 16.23 -4.81 0.14
CA GLY A 108 17.50 -4.07 0.09
C GLY A 108 17.75 -3.29 -1.20
N SER A 109 16.77 -3.13 -2.10
CA SER A 109 16.86 -2.23 -3.26
C SER A 109 16.85 -0.74 -2.90
N GLY A 110 16.56 -0.40 -1.64
CA GLY A 110 16.56 0.98 -1.15
C GLY A 110 15.19 1.64 -1.06
N LYS A 111 14.08 0.89 -1.15
CA LYS A 111 12.70 1.42 -1.07
C LYS A 111 12.44 2.28 0.19
N SER A 112 12.71 1.73 1.38
CA SER A 112 12.58 2.48 2.63
C SER A 112 13.57 3.65 2.74
N THR A 113 14.77 3.52 2.16
CA THR A 113 15.71 4.66 2.06
C THR A 113 15.15 5.77 1.17
N PHE A 114 14.55 5.41 0.04
CA PHE A 114 13.93 6.35 -0.89
C PHE A 114 12.75 7.08 -0.23
N LEU A 115 11.85 6.36 0.44
CA LEU A 115 10.75 6.98 1.19
C LEU A 115 11.25 7.83 2.35
N GLY A 116 12.26 7.37 3.10
CA GLY A 116 12.90 8.16 4.15
C GLY A 116 13.51 9.46 3.63
N ILE A 117 14.07 9.46 2.41
CA ILE A 117 14.53 10.67 1.73
C ILE A 117 13.36 11.57 1.35
N CYS A 118 12.29 11.00 0.77
CA CYS A 118 11.09 11.76 0.41
C CYS A 118 10.40 12.40 1.64
N ALA A 119 10.43 11.71 2.78
CA ALA A 119 9.89 12.19 4.06
C ALA A 119 10.82 13.19 4.79
N GLY A 120 12.03 13.44 4.27
CA GLY A 120 13.01 14.31 4.92
C GLY A 120 13.70 13.71 6.15
N LEU A 121 13.51 12.41 6.41
CA LEU A 121 14.13 11.68 7.52
C LEU A 121 15.60 11.30 7.23
N VAL A 122 15.95 11.20 5.94
CA VAL A 122 17.29 10.86 5.47
C VAL A 122 17.71 11.87 4.41
N GLY A 123 18.90 12.46 4.54
CA GLY A 123 19.44 13.34 3.49
C GLY A 123 19.96 12.55 2.29
N PRO A 124 19.66 12.94 1.04
CA PRO A 124 20.29 12.35 -0.14
C PRO A 124 21.76 12.80 -0.26
N ASP A 125 22.58 12.03 -0.99
CA ASP A 125 23.97 12.45 -1.29
C ASP A 125 24.02 13.37 -2.52
N ARG A 126 23.08 13.19 -3.45
CA ARG A 126 22.81 14.08 -4.60
C ARG A 126 21.32 14.06 -4.94
N GLY A 127 20.88 15.08 -5.67
CA GLY A 127 19.49 15.25 -6.08
C GLY A 127 18.67 16.06 -5.08
N THR A 128 17.40 16.26 -5.38
CA THR A 128 16.49 17.08 -4.58
C THR A 128 15.11 16.44 -4.45
N VAL A 129 14.47 16.66 -3.31
CA VAL A 129 13.04 16.36 -3.09
C VAL A 129 12.33 17.69 -2.86
N ARG A 130 11.21 17.90 -3.57
CA ARG A 130 10.28 18.99 -3.32
C ARG A 130 8.90 18.42 -3.01
N VAL A 131 8.34 18.87 -1.89
CA VAL A 131 6.98 18.54 -1.45
C VAL A 131 6.15 19.82 -1.49
N HIS A 132 5.04 19.81 -2.23
CA HIS A 132 4.13 20.95 -2.34
C HIS A 132 2.91 20.74 -1.44
N GLY A 133 2.98 21.29 -0.24
CA GLY A 133 1.93 21.18 0.77
C GLY A 133 2.40 20.40 1.99
N THR A 134 1.48 19.68 2.61
CA THR A 134 1.70 18.92 3.85
C THR A 134 1.92 17.43 3.57
N LEU A 135 2.73 16.79 4.42
CA LEU A 135 3.15 15.40 4.24
C LEU A 135 2.77 14.52 5.43
N GLY A 136 2.11 13.40 5.14
CA GLY A 136 1.89 12.28 6.04
C GLY A 136 2.83 11.12 5.72
N TYR A 137 3.34 10.44 6.75
CA TYR A 137 4.25 9.31 6.59
C TYR A 137 3.80 8.14 7.45
N CYS A 138 3.60 6.98 6.82
CA CYS A 138 3.35 5.70 7.48
C CYS A 138 4.61 4.84 7.33
N PRO A 139 5.36 4.57 8.42
CA PRO A 139 6.54 3.72 8.36
C PRO A 139 6.17 2.23 8.27
N GLN A 140 7.09 1.40 7.77
CA GLN A 140 6.95 -0.06 7.75
C GLN A 140 6.79 -0.66 9.16
N GLY A 141 7.45 -0.06 10.14
CA GLY A 141 7.37 -0.47 11.53
C GLY A 141 7.79 0.65 12.48
N GLY A 142 7.45 0.49 13.76
CA GLY A 142 7.62 1.56 14.75
C GLY A 142 6.51 2.60 14.63
N GLY A 143 6.83 3.87 14.87
CA GLY A 143 5.88 5.01 14.75
C GLY A 143 4.89 5.17 15.91
N THR A 144 4.61 4.10 16.65
CA THR A 144 3.76 4.12 17.84
C THR A 144 4.59 4.22 19.13
N SER A 145 4.02 4.82 20.16
CA SER A 145 4.53 4.83 21.53
C SER A 145 3.82 3.76 22.35
N ASP A 146 4.58 2.81 22.86
CA ASP A 146 4.07 1.59 23.51
C ASP A 146 3.09 1.83 24.66
N PHE A 147 3.24 2.93 25.39
CA PHE A 147 2.47 3.22 26.60
C PHE A 147 1.25 4.11 26.35
N LEU A 148 1.11 4.66 25.14
CA LEU A 148 -0.03 5.51 24.78
C LEU A 148 -1.19 4.67 24.24
N LEU A 149 -2.40 5.14 24.51
CA LEU A 149 -3.64 4.66 23.89
C LEU A 149 -3.75 5.20 22.45
N PRO A 150 -4.53 4.57 21.56
CA PRO A 150 -4.78 5.09 20.21
C PRO A 150 -5.27 6.55 20.19
N GLU A 151 -6.21 6.91 21.07
CA GLU A 151 -6.73 8.29 21.12
C GLU A 151 -5.68 9.32 21.59
N GLU A 152 -4.73 8.89 22.40
CA GLU A 152 -3.61 9.73 22.83
C GLU A 152 -2.63 9.96 21.68
N HIS A 153 -2.40 8.94 20.85
CA HIS A 153 -1.66 9.12 19.59
C HIS A 153 -2.35 10.09 18.66
N PHE A 154 -3.67 9.96 18.48
CA PHE A 154 -4.44 10.88 17.64
C PHE A 154 -4.28 12.33 18.13
N THR A 155 -4.41 12.53 19.44
CA THR A 155 -4.24 13.84 20.08
C THR A 155 -2.82 14.39 19.87
N LEU A 156 -1.79 13.56 20.10
CA LEU A 156 -0.39 13.96 19.98
C LEU A 156 -0.01 14.34 18.55
N VAL A 157 -0.33 13.48 17.58
CA VAL A 157 -0.02 13.72 16.17
C VAL A 157 -0.87 14.86 15.62
N GLY A 158 -2.17 14.89 15.95
CA GLY A 158 -3.08 15.94 15.52
C GLY A 158 -2.65 17.32 16.01
N ALA A 159 -2.18 17.44 17.26
CA ALA A 159 -1.63 18.70 17.77
C ALA A 159 -0.44 19.21 16.94
N GLY A 160 0.46 18.30 16.52
CA GLY A 160 1.56 18.63 15.60
C GLY A 160 1.10 19.05 14.20
N ARG A 161 -0.16 18.81 13.85
CA ARG A 161 -0.83 19.26 12.61
C ARG A 161 -1.75 20.46 12.82
N GLY A 162 -1.77 21.05 14.01
CA GLY A 162 -2.62 22.20 14.34
C GLY A 162 -4.08 21.85 14.64
N LEU A 163 -4.42 20.59 14.88
CA LEU A 163 -5.77 20.16 15.25
C LEU A 163 -6.03 20.32 16.75
N GLY A 164 -7.25 20.71 17.11
CA GLY A 164 -7.75 20.63 18.48
C GLY A 164 -7.86 19.18 18.95
N ARG A 165 -7.83 18.95 20.27
CA ARG A 165 -7.89 17.60 20.86
C ARG A 165 -9.12 16.81 20.40
N GLU A 166 -10.29 17.44 20.41
CA GLU A 166 -11.55 16.77 20.03
C GLU A 166 -11.58 16.45 18.53
N ASP A 167 -11.17 17.39 17.69
CA ASP A 167 -11.07 17.21 16.23
C ASP A 167 -10.08 16.10 15.88
N ALA A 168 -8.91 16.08 16.51
CA ALA A 168 -7.90 15.06 16.30
C ALA A 168 -8.42 13.65 16.65
N ARG A 169 -9.13 13.52 17.78
CA ARG A 169 -9.75 12.25 18.17
C ARG A 169 -10.89 11.84 17.24
N ALA A 170 -11.71 12.79 16.80
CA ALA A 170 -12.79 12.53 15.85
C ALA A 170 -12.25 12.07 14.49
N ALA A 171 -11.26 12.78 13.94
CA ALA A 171 -10.58 12.41 12.69
C ALA A 171 -9.88 11.05 12.81
N GLY A 172 -9.15 10.81 13.90
CA GLY A 172 -8.49 9.53 14.14
C GLY A 172 -9.46 8.35 14.20
N ARG A 173 -10.60 8.49 14.88
CA ARG A 173 -11.67 7.47 14.89
C ARG A 173 -12.30 7.28 13.51
N ALA A 174 -12.49 8.34 12.74
CA ALA A 174 -13.03 8.25 11.39
C ALA A 174 -12.09 7.46 10.46
N HIS A 175 -10.79 7.76 10.47
CA HIS A 175 -9.79 7.01 9.71
C HIS A 175 -9.65 5.56 10.20
N ALA A 176 -9.74 5.31 11.52
CA ALA A 176 -9.69 3.95 12.05
C ALA A 176 -10.85 3.09 11.54
N ARG A 177 -12.08 3.64 11.52
CA ARG A 177 -13.27 2.96 11.00
C ARG A 177 -13.17 2.65 9.50
N ALA A 178 -12.53 3.52 8.73
CA ALA A 178 -12.28 3.27 7.31
C ALA A 178 -11.34 2.08 7.05
N LEU A 179 -10.59 1.64 8.07
CA LEU A 179 -9.75 0.45 8.07
C LEU A 179 -10.38 -0.73 8.83
N ASP A 180 -11.70 -0.71 9.02
CA ASP A 180 -12.45 -1.68 9.83
C ASP A 180 -11.83 -1.91 11.21
N TRP A 181 -11.57 -0.81 11.93
CA TRP A 181 -11.00 -0.85 13.27
C TRP A 181 -11.70 0.15 14.19
N ASP A 182 -12.21 -0.35 15.32
CA ASP A 182 -12.72 0.47 16.43
C ASP A 182 -11.68 0.51 17.58
N PRO A 183 -11.02 1.65 17.83
CA PRO A 183 -9.98 1.73 18.83
C PRO A 183 -10.51 1.58 20.26
N ALA A 184 -10.11 0.50 20.93
CA ALA A 184 -10.35 0.30 22.36
C ALA A 184 -9.32 1.07 23.22
N PRO A 185 -9.62 1.37 24.50
CA PRO A 185 -8.69 2.01 25.44
C PRO A 185 -7.62 1.00 25.93
N THR A 186 -6.83 0.48 25.00
CA THR A 186 -5.73 -0.45 25.23
C THR A 186 -4.43 0.17 24.72
N GLN A 187 -3.36 0.06 25.52
CA GLN A 187 -2.05 0.64 25.16
C GLN A 187 -1.49 0.01 23.89
N ALA A 188 -0.77 0.79 23.09
CA ALA A 188 -0.24 0.33 21.80
C ALA A 188 0.59 -0.97 21.92
N ARG A 189 1.33 -1.15 23.03
CA ARG A 189 2.10 -2.38 23.30
C ARG A 189 1.29 -3.67 23.39
N HIS A 190 -0.02 -3.58 23.58
CA HIS A 190 -0.92 -4.73 23.65
C HIS A 190 -1.73 -4.93 22.36
N LEU A 191 -1.60 -4.04 21.38
CA LEU A 191 -2.20 -4.21 20.07
C LEU A 191 -1.44 -5.25 19.25
N SER A 192 -2.16 -5.98 18.40
CA SER A 192 -1.56 -6.85 17.38
C SER A 192 -0.67 -6.04 16.43
N GLY A 193 0.28 -6.69 15.75
CA GLY A 193 1.13 -6.02 14.75
C GLY A 193 0.31 -5.30 13.67
N GLY A 194 -0.69 -5.99 13.11
CA GLY A 194 -1.62 -5.40 12.15
C GLY A 194 -2.40 -4.21 12.72
N THR A 195 -2.92 -4.29 13.96
CA THR A 195 -3.63 -3.15 14.57
C THR A 195 -2.71 -1.95 14.83
N ARG A 196 -1.44 -2.17 15.21
CA ARG A 196 -0.47 -1.06 15.29
C ARG A 196 -0.18 -0.44 13.93
N GLN A 197 -0.17 -1.26 12.89
CA GLN A 197 0.04 -0.75 11.55
C GLN A 197 -1.18 0.03 11.03
N LYS A 198 -2.42 -0.39 11.38
CA LYS A 198 -3.62 0.45 11.20
C LYS A 198 -3.48 1.78 11.94
N LEU A 199 -2.96 1.78 13.17
CA LEU A 199 -2.68 3.02 13.93
C LEU A 199 -1.66 3.93 13.21
N ASN A 200 -0.57 3.38 12.66
CA ASN A 200 0.38 4.14 11.86
C ASN A 200 -0.27 4.78 10.62
N LEU A 201 -1.12 4.04 9.92
CA LEU A 201 -1.88 4.56 8.78
C LEU A 201 -2.83 5.69 9.17
N VAL A 202 -3.57 5.52 10.28
CA VAL A 202 -4.44 6.56 10.82
C VAL A 202 -3.65 7.84 11.12
N MET A 203 -2.52 7.71 11.83
CA MET A 203 -1.67 8.85 12.17
C MET A 203 -1.11 9.55 10.93
N ALA A 204 -0.77 8.79 9.88
CA ALA A 204 -0.28 9.36 8.62
C ALA A 204 -1.33 10.23 7.92
N GLY A 205 -2.62 9.89 8.04
CA GLY A 205 -3.73 10.64 7.45
C GLY A 205 -4.20 11.86 8.25
N LEU A 206 -3.80 11.98 9.53
CA LEU A 206 -4.22 13.11 10.36
C LEU A 206 -3.73 14.46 9.84
N GLY A 207 -4.60 15.46 9.89
CA GLY A 207 -4.31 16.80 9.39
C GLY A 207 -4.49 16.96 7.88
N GLU A 208 -5.13 15.98 7.23
CA GLU A 208 -5.49 16.01 5.82
C GLU A 208 -4.31 16.32 4.88
N PRO A 209 -3.22 15.53 4.92
CA PRO A 209 -2.02 15.83 4.15
C PRO A 209 -2.28 15.83 2.63
N ASP A 210 -1.51 16.64 1.91
CA ASP A 210 -1.51 16.68 0.44
C ASP A 210 -0.73 15.50 -0.16
N VAL A 211 0.30 15.01 0.55
CA VAL A 211 1.15 13.88 0.16
C VAL A 211 1.17 12.82 1.25
N LEU A 212 0.94 11.56 0.87
CA LEU A 212 1.04 10.40 1.75
C LEU A 212 2.15 9.47 1.26
N LEU A 213 3.11 9.19 2.15
CA LEU A 213 4.19 8.24 1.92
C LEU A 213 3.98 7.01 2.80
N LEU A 214 3.77 5.85 2.19
CA LEU A 214 3.36 4.63 2.89
C LEU A 214 4.40 3.53 2.64
N ASP A 215 5.21 3.21 3.65
CA ASP A 215 6.29 2.21 3.53
C ASP A 215 5.77 0.83 3.96
N GLU A 216 5.50 -0.07 3.01
CA GLU A 216 4.94 -1.42 3.24
C GLU A 216 3.83 -1.47 4.31
N PRO A 217 2.78 -0.64 4.18
CA PRO A 217 1.87 -0.32 5.27
C PRO A 217 0.90 -1.45 5.66
N TYR A 218 0.95 -2.58 4.98
CA TYR A 218 0.05 -3.71 5.16
C TYR A 218 0.73 -4.92 5.81
N GLN A 219 1.96 -4.78 6.30
CA GLN A 219 2.62 -5.86 7.04
C GLN A 219 1.80 -6.25 8.28
N GLY A 220 1.47 -7.54 8.39
CA GLY A 220 0.64 -8.08 9.47
C GLY A 220 -0.86 -7.91 9.27
N PHE A 221 -1.32 -7.49 8.08
CA PHE A 221 -2.74 -7.46 7.74
C PHE A 221 -3.24 -8.84 7.29
N ASP A 222 -4.48 -9.15 7.64
CA ASP A 222 -5.24 -10.18 6.96
C ASP A 222 -5.76 -9.68 5.60
N ARG A 223 -6.42 -10.58 4.86
CA ARG A 223 -6.95 -10.26 3.53
C ARG A 223 -7.99 -9.11 3.56
N GLY A 224 -8.83 -9.04 4.59
CA GLY A 224 -9.84 -7.99 4.71
C GLY A 224 -9.18 -6.62 4.90
N SER A 225 -8.28 -6.53 5.86
CA SER A 225 -7.52 -5.32 6.19
C SER A 225 -6.67 -4.83 5.00
N TYR A 226 -6.14 -5.74 4.17
CA TYR A 226 -5.46 -5.39 2.93
C TYR A 226 -6.39 -4.72 1.91
N LEU A 227 -7.63 -5.23 1.78
CA LEU A 227 -8.63 -4.63 0.89
C LEU A 227 -9.10 -3.27 1.40
N ASP A 228 -9.31 -3.13 2.70
CA ASP A 228 -9.70 -1.85 3.33
C ASP A 228 -8.59 -0.80 3.17
N PHE A 229 -7.33 -1.20 3.29
CA PHE A 229 -6.19 -0.34 2.99
C PHE A 229 -6.23 0.21 1.56
N TRP A 230 -6.43 -0.64 0.56
CA TRP A 230 -6.47 -0.16 -0.83
C TRP A 230 -7.71 0.67 -1.14
N GLN A 231 -8.84 0.41 -0.48
CA GLN A 231 -10.01 1.29 -0.53
C GLN A 231 -9.68 2.67 0.06
N GLN A 232 -8.97 2.72 1.17
CA GLN A 232 -8.53 3.98 1.78
C GLN A 232 -7.53 4.74 0.89
N VAL A 233 -6.60 4.04 0.23
CA VAL A 233 -5.69 4.65 -0.77
C VAL A 233 -6.46 5.24 -1.94
N ALA A 234 -7.45 4.50 -2.47
CA ALA A 234 -8.31 5.00 -3.53
C ALA A 234 -9.11 6.22 -3.09
N ALA A 235 -9.63 6.24 -1.86
CA ALA A 235 -10.35 7.38 -1.30
C ALA A 235 -9.45 8.62 -1.16
N TRP A 236 -8.19 8.45 -0.70
CA TRP A 236 -7.22 9.55 -0.64
C TRP A 236 -6.88 10.10 -2.01
N ARG A 237 -6.62 9.22 -2.99
CA ARG A 237 -6.42 9.61 -4.38
C ARG A 237 -7.62 10.39 -4.92
N ASP A 238 -8.83 9.88 -4.73
CA ASP A 238 -10.05 10.50 -5.25
C ASP A 238 -10.38 11.84 -4.54
N ALA A 239 -9.88 12.05 -3.32
CA ALA A 239 -9.87 13.33 -2.62
C ALA A 239 -8.76 14.30 -3.10
N GLY A 240 -7.99 13.93 -4.13
CA GLY A 240 -6.95 14.78 -4.73
C GLY A 240 -5.59 14.73 -4.02
N LYS A 241 -5.36 13.76 -3.12
CA LYS A 241 -4.04 13.57 -2.49
C LYS A 241 -3.08 12.86 -3.45
N ALA A 242 -1.80 13.11 -3.30
CA ALA A 242 -0.74 12.32 -3.94
C ALA A 242 -0.32 11.20 -2.98
N VAL A 243 -0.33 9.95 -3.42
CA VAL A 243 0.00 8.80 -2.57
C VAL A 243 1.18 8.05 -3.15
N VAL A 244 2.17 7.71 -2.33
CA VAL A 244 3.29 6.84 -2.69
C VAL A 244 3.26 5.62 -1.79
N VAL A 245 3.17 4.44 -2.38
CA VAL A 245 3.14 3.16 -1.66
C VAL A 245 4.37 2.35 -2.01
N VAL A 246 5.18 2.00 -1.02
CA VAL A 246 6.18 0.94 -1.17
C VAL A 246 5.47 -0.39 -1.02
N THR A 247 5.65 -1.25 -2.01
CA THR A 247 5.06 -2.59 -2.01
C THR A 247 6.02 -3.59 -2.68
N HIS A 248 6.00 -4.82 -2.19
CA HIS A 248 6.64 -5.97 -2.83
C HIS A 248 5.61 -6.91 -3.49
N LEU A 249 4.32 -6.55 -3.42
CA LEU A 249 3.16 -7.31 -3.89
C LEU A 249 2.31 -6.44 -4.81
N LEU A 250 2.91 -5.82 -5.82
CA LEU A 250 2.12 -5.10 -6.82
C LEU A 250 1.23 -6.09 -7.57
N SER A 251 -0.07 -5.99 -7.32
CA SER A 251 -1.08 -6.68 -8.11
C SER A 251 -1.48 -5.80 -9.29
N SER A 252 -1.94 -6.40 -10.39
CA SER A 252 -2.48 -5.64 -11.53
C SER A 252 -3.78 -4.86 -11.21
N ARG A 253 -4.28 -4.95 -9.97
CA ARG A 253 -5.50 -4.30 -9.45
C ARG A 253 -5.21 -3.11 -8.55
N ASP A 254 -3.96 -2.95 -8.13
CA ASP A 254 -3.57 -1.84 -7.28
C ASP A 254 -3.70 -0.61 -8.17
N GLY A 255 -4.63 0.31 -7.85
CA GLY A 255 -5.03 1.46 -8.68
C GLY A 255 -3.93 2.52 -8.78
N VAL A 256 -2.77 2.10 -9.27
CA VAL A 256 -1.49 2.77 -9.33
C VAL A 256 -1.33 3.37 -10.72
N ASP A 257 -1.05 4.66 -10.75
CA ASP A 257 -0.89 5.45 -11.97
C ASP A 257 0.56 5.45 -12.45
N THR A 258 1.53 5.29 -11.54
CA THR A 258 2.97 5.28 -11.85
C THR A 258 3.72 4.23 -11.04
N VAL A 259 4.62 3.49 -11.68
CA VAL A 259 5.49 2.50 -11.00
C VAL A 259 6.94 2.92 -11.11
N LEU A 260 7.61 3.04 -9.97
CA LEU A 260 9.06 3.20 -9.86
C LEU A 260 9.67 1.86 -9.41
N ASP A 261 10.40 1.21 -10.32
CA ASP A 261 11.15 0.00 -10.00
C ASP A 261 12.60 0.33 -9.64
N LEU A 262 12.97 0.02 -8.39
CA LEU A 262 14.31 0.20 -7.85
C LEU A 262 15.19 -1.05 -7.97
N THR A 263 14.71 -2.11 -8.63
CA THR A 263 15.51 -3.31 -8.86
C THR A 263 16.76 -2.95 -9.67
N PRO A 264 17.96 -3.38 -9.25
CA PRO A 264 19.19 -3.11 -9.99
C PRO A 264 19.05 -3.64 -11.43
N ARG A 265 19.15 -2.76 -12.42
CA ARG A 265 19.26 -3.20 -13.81
C ARG A 265 20.61 -3.90 -13.96
N GLU A 266 20.61 -5.19 -14.26
CA GLU A 266 21.83 -5.89 -14.65
C GLU A 266 22.46 -5.15 -15.84
N ARG A 267 23.78 -4.91 -15.77
CA ARG A 267 24.50 -4.29 -16.88
C ARG A 267 24.48 -5.27 -18.05
N ALA A 268 23.90 -4.86 -19.17
CA ALA A 268 24.22 -5.43 -20.47
C ALA A 268 25.70 -5.15 -20.82
#